data_AF-A0A4V3C9F7-F1
#
_entry.id   AF-A0A4V3C9F7-F1
#
_cell.length_a   1.000
_cell.length_b   1.000
_cell.length_c   1.000
_cell.angle_alpha   90.00
_cell.angle_beta   90.00
_cell.angle_gamma   90.00
#
_symmetry.space_group_name_H-M   'P 1'
#
loop_
_entity.id
_entity.type
_entity.pdbx_description
1 polymer ?
#
loop_
_entity_poly.entity_id
_entity_poly.type
_entity_poly.pdbx_seq_one_letter_code
_entity_poly.pdbx_strand_id
1 'polypeptide(L)'
;MGDILLGNQTLQFHCWIEIGNPTSRDRWVIDLTCDQYELLSDRAFVCDRHSTLAELGIEYKALIRLSAREIRHDPVWHRTQLLAKGMTNWLAHRNRPTGL
;
A
#
# COMPACT_ATOMS: atom_id res chain seq x y z
N MET A 1 -10.43 -7.24 15.58
CA MET A 1 -10.80 -6.15 14.67
C MET A 1 -10.40 -4.87 15.37
N GLY A 2 -9.27 -4.28 14.95
CA GLY A 2 -8.68 -3.11 15.58
C GLY A 2 -8.91 -1.90 14.69
N ASP A 3 -9.74 -0.99 15.17
CA ASP A 3 -10.08 0.27 14.53
C ASP A 3 -8.94 1.28 14.82
N ILE A 4 -8.12 1.63 13.83
CA ILE A 4 -7.09 2.67 13.97
C ILE A 4 -7.61 3.99 13.39
N LEU A 5 -7.63 5.02 14.23
CA LEU A 5 -8.07 6.38 13.91
C LEU A 5 -6.92 7.18 13.29
N LEU A 6 -6.96 7.39 11.97
CA LEU A 6 -6.18 8.43 11.30
C LEU A 6 -7.16 9.49 10.80
N GLY A 7 -7.24 10.63 11.48
CA GLY A 7 -8.08 11.74 11.05
C GLY A 7 -9.56 11.38 10.90
N ASN A 8 -10.23 11.06 12.01
CA ASN A 8 -11.68 10.86 12.11
C ASN A 8 -12.33 9.82 11.16
N GLN A 9 -11.54 9.03 10.44
CA GLN A 9 -12.03 7.91 9.62
C GLN A 9 -11.30 6.63 9.99
N THR A 10 -12.06 5.68 10.49
CA THR A 10 -11.61 4.33 10.76
C THR A 10 -11.59 3.55 9.46
N LEU A 11 -10.41 3.15 8.99
CA LEU A 11 -10.31 2.25 7.83
C LEU A 11 -10.68 0.85 8.29
N GLN A 12 -11.92 0.46 8.02
CA GLN A 12 -12.44 -0.87 8.38
C GLN A 12 -11.82 -2.00 7.56
N PHE A 13 -11.30 -1.69 6.38
CA PHE A 13 -10.74 -2.67 5.46
C PHE A 13 -9.22 -2.54 5.37
N HIS A 14 -8.59 -3.69 5.21
CA HIS A 14 -7.20 -3.81 4.81
C HIS A 14 -7.11 -3.65 3.29
N CYS A 15 -6.28 -2.72 2.82
CA CYS A 15 -6.21 -2.28 1.44
C CYS A 15 -4.78 -2.30 0.92
N TRP A 16 -4.61 -2.80 -0.31
CA TRP A 16 -3.32 -2.88 -0.99
C TRP A 16 -3.47 -2.66 -2.50
N ILE A 17 -2.35 -2.39 -3.17
CA ILE A 17 -2.24 -2.30 -4.62
C ILE A 17 -1.47 -3.52 -5.12
N GLU A 18 -1.95 -4.15 -6.19
CA GLU A 18 -1.26 -5.26 -6.85
C GLU A 18 -0.70 -4.79 -8.20
N ILE A 19 0.56 -5.13 -8.48
CA ILE A 19 1.18 -4.87 -9.79
C ILE A 19 1.61 -6.21 -10.40
N GLY A 20 1.05 -6.52 -11.57
CA GLY A 20 1.26 -7.78 -12.28
C GLY A 20 0.00 -8.65 -12.31
N ASN A 21 0.17 -9.94 -12.61
CA ASN A 21 -0.95 -10.89 -12.66
C ASN A 21 -1.47 -11.14 -11.22
N PRO A 22 -2.77 -10.92 -10.93
CA PRO A 22 -3.35 -11.10 -9.59
C PRO A 22 -3.25 -12.52 -9.05
N THR A 23 -3.08 -13.54 -9.90
CA THR A 23 -2.90 -14.94 -9.46
C THR A 23 -1.42 -15.33 -9.33
N SER A 24 -0.49 -14.46 -9.74
CA SER A 24 0.94 -14.73 -9.62
C SER A 24 1.41 -14.59 -8.18
N ARG A 25 2.25 -15.53 -7.73
CA ARG A 25 2.96 -15.43 -6.46
C ARG A 25 4.06 -14.38 -6.49
N ASP A 26 4.53 -14.00 -7.67
CA ASP A 26 5.57 -12.99 -7.86
C ASP A 26 4.98 -11.61 -8.17
N ARG A 27 3.67 -11.41 -8.03
CA ARG A 27 3.10 -10.05 -8.15
C ARG A 27 3.66 -9.16 -7.03
N TRP A 28 3.87 -7.89 -7.34
CA TRP A 28 4.19 -6.91 -6.32
C TRP A 28 2.93 -6.52 -5.56
N VAL A 29 3.08 -6.33 -4.26
CA VAL A 29 2.06 -5.81 -3.36
C VAL A 29 2.60 -4.53 -2.74
N ILE A 30 1.83 -3.45 -2.84
CA ILE A 30 2.03 -2.24 -2.06
C ILE A 30 0.90 -2.17 -1.05
N ASP A 31 1.20 -2.52 0.19
CA ASP A 31 0.24 -2.51 1.29
C ASP A 31 0.10 -1.08 1.82
N LEU A 32 -1.10 -0.54 1.70
CA LEU A 32 -1.42 0.83 2.10
C LEU A 32 -1.84 0.92 3.57
N THR A 33 -2.14 -0.21 4.19
CA THR A 33 -2.70 -0.31 5.54
C THR A 33 -1.94 -1.34 6.38
N CYS A 34 -0.66 -1.52 6.08
CA CYS A 34 0.18 -2.50 6.76
C CYS A 34 0.28 -2.22 8.26
N ASP A 35 0.14 -0.96 8.67
CA ASP A 35 0.10 -0.51 10.06
C ASP A 35 -1.06 -1.11 10.88
N GLN A 36 -2.06 -1.69 10.23
CA GLN A 36 -3.10 -2.49 10.90
C GLN A 36 -2.56 -3.82 11.45
N TYR A 37 -1.43 -4.31 10.95
CA TYR A 37 -0.71 -5.44 11.52
C TYR A 37 0.26 -4.93 12.59
N GLU A 38 0.20 -5.52 13.80
CA GLU A 38 1.06 -5.13 14.92
C GLU A 38 2.55 -5.15 14.56
N LEU A 39 2.99 -6.18 13.82
CA LEU A 39 4.36 -6.36 13.34
C LEU A 39 4.85 -5.30 12.35
N LEU A 40 3.93 -4.52 11.76
CA LEU A 40 4.22 -3.52 10.74
C LEU A 40 3.66 -2.13 11.13
N SER A 41 3.26 -1.96 12.39
CA SER A 41 2.63 -0.75 12.92
C SER A 41 3.50 0.50 12.83
N ASP A 42 4.82 0.35 12.72
CA ASP A 42 5.79 1.42 12.53
C ASP A 42 5.99 1.83 11.05
N ARG A 43 5.35 1.11 10.11
CA ARG A 43 5.50 1.34 8.67
C ARG A 43 4.26 2.00 8.10
N ALA A 44 4.46 3.08 7.35
CA ALA A 44 3.37 3.71 6.59
C ALA A 44 2.95 2.87 5.37
N PHE A 45 3.88 2.11 4.80
CA PHE A 45 3.66 1.26 3.63
C PHE A 45 4.60 0.06 3.67
N VAL A 46 4.19 -1.05 3.05
CA VAL A 46 5.06 -2.15 2.66
C VAL A 46 5.03 -2.30 1.14
N CYS A 47 6.17 -2.55 0.51
CA CYS A 47 6.28 -2.81 -0.92
C CYS A 47 7.20 -4.01 -1.12
N ASP A 48 6.63 -5.17 -1.44
CA ASP A 48 7.39 -6.40 -1.64
C ASP A 48 6.66 -7.38 -2.57
N ARG A 49 7.30 -8.50 -2.90
CA ARG A 49 6.66 -9.61 -3.61
C ARG A 49 5.66 -10.31 -2.69
N HIS A 50 4.54 -10.71 -3.26
CA HIS A 50 3.54 -11.49 -2.53
C HIS A 50 4.12 -12.77 -1.91
N SER A 51 5.05 -13.44 -2.58
CA SER A 51 5.76 -14.62 -2.05
C SER A 51 6.50 -14.31 -0.75
N THR A 52 7.28 -13.22 -0.71
CA THR A 52 8.01 -12.78 0.48
C THR A 52 7.08 -12.39 1.62
N LEU A 53 5.98 -11.71 1.33
CA LEU A 53 4.99 -11.36 2.37
C LEU A 53 4.24 -12.58 2.90
N ALA A 54 3.98 -13.57 2.05
CA ALA A 54 3.36 -14.83 2.46
C ALA A 54 4.29 -15.65 3.39
N GLU A 55 5.61 -15.55 3.25
CA GLU A 55 6.58 -16.16 4.18
C GLU A 55 6.52 -15.52 5.58
N LEU A 56 6.07 -14.26 5.67
CA LEU A 56 5.78 -13.57 6.93
C LEU A 56 4.38 -13.88 7.49
N GLY A 57 3.63 -14.79 6.84
CA GLY A 57 2.26 -15.16 7.22
C GLY A 57 1.20 -14.14 6.81
N ILE A 58 1.53 -13.18 5.94
CA ILE A 58 0.60 -12.15 5.47
C ILE A 58 -0.05 -12.64 4.16
N GLU A 59 -1.37 -12.81 4.19
CA GLU A 59 -2.14 -13.24 3.03
C GLU A 59 -3.00 -12.11 2.44
N TYR A 60 -2.94 -11.97 1.12
CA TYR A 60 -3.70 -10.96 0.38
C TYR A 60 -4.81 -11.62 -0.44
N LYS A 61 -6.02 -11.66 0.13
CA LYS A 61 -7.23 -12.22 -0.50
C LYS A 61 -8.27 -11.11 -0.67
N ALA A 62 -8.40 -10.60 -1.89
CA ALA A 62 -9.29 -9.48 -2.18
C ALA A 62 -10.77 -9.89 -2.06
N LEU A 63 -11.51 -9.23 -1.16
CA LEU A 63 -12.97 -9.30 -1.09
C LEU A 63 -13.62 -8.46 -2.20
N ILE A 64 -13.04 -7.30 -2.47
CA ILE A 64 -13.44 -6.37 -3.52
C ILE A 64 -12.21 -5.90 -4.27
N ARG A 65 -12.39 -5.53 -5.55
CA ARG A 65 -11.34 -4.93 -6.37
C ARG A 65 -11.86 -3.62 -6.94
N LEU A 66 -11.19 -2.53 -6.60
CA LEU A 66 -11.54 -1.20 -7.08
C LEU A 66 -10.68 -0.84 -8.29
N SER A 67 -11.30 -0.21 -9.27
CA SER A 67 -10.61 0.52 -10.34
C SER A 67 -10.00 1.82 -9.81
N ALA A 68 -9.08 2.39 -10.60
CA ALA A 68 -8.48 3.70 -10.30
C ALA A 68 -9.49 4.87 -10.25
N ARG A 69 -10.70 4.69 -10.80
CA ARG A 69 -11.77 5.68 -10.70
C ARG A 69 -12.52 5.52 -9.37
N GLU A 70 -12.85 4.29 -8.99
CA GLU A 70 -13.62 3.98 -7.78
C GLU A 70 -12.83 4.33 -6.52
N ILE A 71 -11.52 4.04 -6.50
CA ILE A 71 -10.68 4.31 -5.32
C ILE A 71 -10.66 5.79 -4.89
N ARG A 72 -10.97 6.74 -5.79
CA ARG A 72 -11.01 8.18 -5.45
C ARG A 72 -12.10 8.55 -4.45
N HIS A 73 -13.11 7.70 -4.34
CA HIS A 73 -14.23 7.86 -3.42
C HIS A 73 -14.09 6.97 -2.17
N ASP A 74 -13.05 6.15 -2.12
CA ASP A 74 -12.78 5.25 -1.00
C ASP A 74 -11.96 5.97 0.09
N PRO A 75 -12.22 5.72 1.39
CA PRO A 75 -11.42 6.28 2.48
C PRO A 75 -9.90 6.03 2.36
N VAL A 76 -9.47 4.94 1.71
CA VAL A 76 -8.03 4.66 1.49
C VAL A 76 -7.37 5.61 0.48
N TRP A 77 -8.16 6.43 -0.23
CA TRP A 77 -7.66 7.37 -1.22
C TRP A 77 -6.55 8.27 -0.68
N HIS A 78 -6.70 8.76 0.56
CA HIS A 78 -5.71 9.64 1.18
C HIS A 78 -4.32 8.98 1.24
N ARG A 79 -4.26 7.69 1.61
CA ARG A 79 -3.01 6.93 1.66
C ARG A 79 -2.41 6.71 0.27
N THR A 80 -3.26 6.49 -0.73
CA THR A 80 -2.84 6.43 -2.13
C THR A 80 -2.20 7.73 -2.60
N GLN A 81 -2.74 8.88 -2.19
CA GLN A 81 -2.16 10.20 -2.50
C GLN A 81 -0.81 10.41 -1.81
N LEU A 82 -0.66 9.98 -0.56
CA LEU A 82 0.62 10.04 0.16
C LEU A 82 1.70 9.20 -0.54
N LEU A 83 1.36 7.98 -0.96
CA LEU A 83 2.25 7.13 -1.76
C LEU A 83 2.68 7.84 -3.06
N ALA A 84 1.71 8.36 -3.82
CA ALA A 84 1.98 9.05 -5.09
C ALA A 84 2.90 10.28 -4.91
N LYS A 85 2.67 11.07 -3.85
CA LYS A 85 3.53 12.21 -3.49
C LYS A 85 4.96 11.75 -3.15
N GLY A 86 5.10 10.69 -2.35
CA GLY A 86 6.39 10.09 -2.02
C GLY A 86 7.15 9.61 -3.26
N MET A 87 6.47 8.90 -4.16
CA MET A 87 7.05 8.43 -5.42
C MET A 87 7.50 9.59 -6.31
N THR A 88 6.69 10.65 -6.42
CA THR A 88 7.03 11.85 -7.19
C THR A 88 8.28 12.52 -6.64
N ASN A 89 8.36 12.67 -5.32
CA ASN A 89 9.52 13.24 -4.65
C ASN A 89 10.76 12.37 -4.89
N TRP A 90 10.65 11.05 -4.75
CA TRP A 90 11.77 10.14 -4.97
C TRP A 90 12.31 10.19 -6.41
N LEU A 91 11.43 10.21 -7.42
CA LEU A 91 11.82 10.37 -8.82
C LEU A 91 12.54 11.70 -9.05
N ALA A 92 12.01 12.80 -8.49
CA ALA A 92 12.62 14.12 -8.61
C ALA A 92 14.03 14.16 -7.97
N HIS A 93 14.24 13.47 -6.85
CA HIS A 93 15.57 13.37 -6.21
C HIS A 93 16.53 12.49 -7.01
N ARG A 94 16.07 11.39 -7.59
CA ARG A 94 16.90 10.50 -8.43
C ARG A 94 17.34 11.14 -9.73
N ASN A 95 16.54 12.04 -10.29
CA ASN A 95 16.84 12.73 -11.54
C ASN A 95 17.66 14.01 -11.34
N ARG A 96 18.08 14.35 -10.10
CA ARG A 96 19.08 15.40 -9.91
C ARG A 96 20.42 14.88 -10.40
N PRO A 97 21.11 15.59 -11.32
CA PRO A 97 22.49 15.25 -11.62
C PRO A 97 23.27 15.33 -10.31
N THR A 98 23.98 14.26 -9.97
CA THR A 98 25.02 14.30 -8.95
C THR A 98 26.02 15.35 -9.41
N GLY A 99 25.98 16.53 -8.79
CA GLY A 99 26.96 17.57 -9.02
C GLY A 99 28.35 17.02 -8.77
N LEU A 100 29.22 17.23 -9.77
CA LEU A 100 30.68 17.16 -9.67
C LEU A 100 31.20 18.03 -8.54
#